data_AF-A0A6C2YH42-F1
#
_entry.id   AF-A0A6C2YH42-F1
#
_cell.length_a   1.000
_cell.length_b   1.000
_cell.length_c   1.000
_cell.angle_alpha   90.00
_cell.angle_beta   90.00
_cell.angle_gamma   90.00
#
_symmetry.space_group_name_H-M   'P 1'
#
loop_
_entity.id
_entity.type
_entity.pdbx_description
1 polymer ?
#
loop_
_entity_poly.entity_id
_entity_poly.type
_entity_poly.pdbx_seq_one_letter_code
_entity_poly.pdbx_strand_id
1 'polypeptide(L)'
;MNDVEQTIQLVEDTLNETRVIRLGDSCLVGNGAAEELKRLGPVALPVIQQVVVRRVVPIPQEVADHHELMWRFPGLLSLWVTYFRLAQHTHLQEAVDFLGTLDGSVLASAVLGCTSVWGSTNWDELPPTLATLLQEIATHPSDIAAEVVRQRLLHVWNRHV
;
A
#
# COMPACT_ATOMS: atom_id res chain seq x y z
N MET A 1 20.99 14.39 -12.84
CA MET A 1 19.72 13.77 -12.44
C MET A 1 19.65 13.91 -10.93
N ASN A 2 18.77 14.78 -10.45
CA ASN A 2 18.69 15.13 -9.03
C ASN A 2 18.12 13.93 -8.23
N ASP A 3 18.50 13.76 -6.96
CA ASP A 3 18.11 12.61 -6.12
C ASP A 3 16.58 12.39 -6.04
N VAL A 4 15.79 13.48 -6.12
CA VAL A 4 14.33 13.45 -6.20
C VAL A 4 13.84 12.91 -7.54
N GLU A 5 14.45 13.29 -8.66
CA GLU A 5 14.09 12.76 -9.99
C GLU A 5 14.36 11.25 -10.06
N GLN A 6 15.47 10.80 -9.47
CA GLN A 6 15.79 9.38 -9.38
C GLN A 6 14.76 8.63 -8.53
N THR A 7 14.37 9.20 -7.38
CA THR A 7 13.36 8.61 -6.52
C THR A 7 11.99 8.55 -7.21
N ILE A 8 11.59 9.60 -7.93
CA ILE A 8 10.36 9.61 -8.74
C ILE A 8 10.39 8.47 -9.77
N GLN A 9 11.50 8.32 -10.49
CA GLN A 9 11.64 7.24 -11.48
C GLN A 9 11.53 5.86 -10.83
N LEU A 10 12.13 5.65 -9.65
CA LEU A 10 11.99 4.39 -8.91
C LEU A 10 10.55 4.13 -8.47
N VAL A 11 9.80 5.16 -8.06
CA VAL A 11 8.37 5.01 -7.72
C VAL A 11 7.55 4.66 -8.96
N GLU A 12 7.79 5.32 -10.09
CA GLU A 12 7.12 5.02 -11.36
C GLU A 12 7.47 3.61 -11.87
N ASP A 13 8.74 3.20 -11.81
CA ASP A 13 9.18 1.85 -12.17
C ASP A 13 8.57 0.79 -11.24
N THR A 14 8.43 1.13 -9.96
CA THR A 14 7.75 0.27 -8.99
C THR A 14 6.29 0.12 -9.38
N LEU A 15 5.58 1.23 -9.59
CA LEU A 15 4.14 1.26 -9.90
C LEU A 15 3.79 0.48 -11.17
N ASN A 16 4.63 0.61 -12.19
CA ASN A 16 4.45 -0.05 -13.49
C ASN A 16 5.10 -1.44 -13.58
N GLU A 17 5.76 -1.91 -12.50
CA GLU A 17 6.46 -3.19 -12.42
C GLU A 17 7.46 -3.43 -13.57
N THR A 18 8.18 -2.38 -13.98
CA THR A 18 9.08 -2.43 -15.17
C THR A 18 10.39 -3.16 -14.91
N ARG A 19 10.73 -3.38 -13.63
CA ARG A 19 12.03 -3.93 -13.18
C ARG A 19 11.81 -5.23 -12.40
N VAL A 20 11.43 -6.29 -13.10
CA VAL A 20 11.22 -7.61 -12.52
C VAL A 20 12.56 -8.29 -12.20
N ILE A 21 12.73 -8.75 -10.96
CA ILE A 21 13.92 -9.48 -10.50
C ILE A 21 13.52 -10.87 -9.99
N ARG A 22 14.46 -11.83 -9.97
CA ARG A 22 14.24 -13.11 -9.28
C ARG A 22 14.57 -12.97 -7.79
N LEU A 23 13.76 -13.60 -6.95
CA LEU A 23 13.98 -13.65 -5.51
C LEU A 23 14.80 -14.89 -5.14
N GLY A 24 16.11 -14.68 -4.90
CA GLY A 24 17.06 -15.75 -4.58
C GLY A 24 17.11 -16.83 -5.67
N ASP A 25 17.24 -18.09 -5.24
CA ASP A 25 17.25 -19.26 -6.14
C ASP A 25 15.86 -19.80 -6.48
N SER A 26 14.79 -19.08 -6.09
CA SER A 26 13.41 -19.51 -6.31
C SER A 26 12.89 -19.12 -7.70
N CYS A 27 11.74 -19.69 -8.09
CA CYS A 27 10.97 -19.26 -9.26
C CYS A 27 10.14 -17.99 -9.00
N LEU A 28 10.20 -17.41 -7.80
CA LEU A 28 9.46 -16.22 -7.46
C LEU A 28 10.14 -14.99 -8.05
N VAL A 29 9.31 -14.07 -8.54
CA VAL A 29 9.76 -12.77 -9.03
C VAL A 29 9.34 -11.68 -8.06
N GLY A 30 10.10 -10.58 -8.05
CA GLY A 30 9.83 -9.41 -7.24
C GLY A 30 10.08 -8.13 -8.02
N ASN A 31 9.73 -7.02 -7.39
CA ASN A 31 9.86 -5.69 -7.95
C ASN A 31 11.19 -5.06 -7.53
N GLY A 32 12.17 -5.04 -8.43
CA GLY A 32 13.53 -4.55 -8.14
C GLY A 32 13.58 -3.06 -7.82
N ALA A 33 12.68 -2.26 -8.41
CA ALA A 33 12.57 -0.83 -8.08
C ALA A 33 12.06 -0.65 -6.65
N ALA A 34 11.13 -1.48 -6.19
CA ALA A 34 10.67 -1.49 -4.80
C ALA A 34 11.80 -1.81 -3.81
N GLU A 35 12.67 -2.78 -4.14
CA GLU A 35 13.84 -3.10 -3.31
C GLU A 35 14.88 -1.96 -3.28
N GLU A 36 14.97 -1.15 -4.33
CA GLU A 36 15.78 0.07 -4.34
C GLU A 36 15.16 1.18 -3.48
N LEU A 37 13.84 1.40 -3.57
CA LEU A 37 13.14 2.33 -2.69
C LEU A 37 13.32 1.99 -1.21
N LYS A 38 13.27 0.69 -0.84
CA LYS A 38 13.53 0.25 0.54
C LYS A 38 14.92 0.66 1.04
N ARG A 39 15.93 0.64 0.18
CA ARG A 39 17.31 1.03 0.52
C ARG A 39 17.47 2.54 0.70
N LEU A 40 16.65 3.35 0.04
CA LEU A 40 16.61 4.80 0.29
C LEU A 40 16.07 5.11 1.69
N GLY A 41 15.19 4.25 2.22
CA GLY A 41 14.62 4.41 3.55
C GLY A 41 13.48 5.44 3.59
N PRO A 42 13.13 5.97 4.77
CA PRO A 42 11.95 6.83 4.94
C PRO A 42 11.94 8.13 4.13
N VAL A 43 13.11 8.59 3.65
CA VAL A 43 13.20 9.78 2.79
C VAL A 43 12.43 9.64 1.47
N ALA A 44 12.09 8.42 1.05
CA ALA A 44 11.28 8.16 -0.14
C ALA A 44 9.77 8.35 0.11
N LEU A 45 9.30 8.39 1.36
CA LEU A 45 7.87 8.47 1.68
C LEU A 45 7.15 9.67 1.03
N PRO A 46 7.66 10.91 1.09
CA PRO A 46 6.97 12.05 0.49
C PRO A 46 6.88 11.94 -1.05
N VAL A 47 7.87 11.32 -1.68
CA VAL A 47 7.87 11.11 -3.13
C VAL A 47 6.85 10.04 -3.52
N ILE A 48 6.74 8.97 -2.74
CA ILE A 48 5.69 7.95 -2.95
C ILE A 48 4.31 8.59 -2.85
N GLN A 49 4.04 9.36 -1.78
CA GLN A 49 2.77 10.05 -1.58
C GLN A 49 2.45 10.98 -2.77
N GLN A 50 3.43 11.79 -3.19
CA GLN A 50 3.29 12.70 -4.33
C GLN A 50 2.89 11.96 -5.62
N VAL A 51 3.59 10.86 -5.95
CA VAL A 51 3.29 10.10 -7.17
C VAL A 51 1.93 9.43 -7.08
N VAL A 52 1.55 8.86 -5.93
CA VAL A 52 0.23 8.28 -5.71
C VAL A 52 -0.86 9.32 -5.95
N VAL A 53 -0.76 10.50 -5.33
CA VAL A 53 -1.74 11.59 -5.51
C VAL A 53 -1.82 12.05 -6.96
N ARG A 54 -0.68 12.12 -7.66
CA ARG A 54 -0.65 12.64 -9.04
C ARG A 54 -1.07 11.62 -10.10
N ARG A 55 -0.79 10.33 -9.88
CA ARG A 55 -0.93 9.28 -10.90
C ARG A 55 -2.05 8.31 -10.62
N VAL A 56 -2.28 7.97 -9.36
CA VAL A 56 -3.19 6.88 -8.97
C VAL A 56 -4.53 7.45 -8.51
N VAL A 57 -4.53 8.50 -7.68
CA VAL A 57 -5.76 9.13 -7.14
C VAL A 57 -6.73 9.70 -8.19
N PRO A 58 -6.31 10.19 -9.37
CA PRO A 58 -7.27 10.65 -10.38
C PRO A 58 -8.05 9.52 -11.09
N ILE A 59 -7.55 8.30 -11.05
CA ILE A 59 -8.04 7.14 -11.81
C ILE A 59 -9.29 6.44 -11.23
N PRO A 60 -9.63 6.47 -9.91
CA PRO A 60 -10.75 5.75 -9.33
C PRO A 60 -12.11 6.11 -9.92
N GLN A 61 -12.25 7.31 -10.48
CA GLN A 61 -13.46 7.73 -11.18
C GLN A 61 -13.71 6.94 -12.48
N GLU A 62 -12.69 6.21 -12.96
CA GLU A 62 -12.69 5.51 -14.24
C GLU A 62 -12.59 3.98 -14.12
N VAL A 63 -12.54 3.44 -12.89
CA VAL A 63 -12.38 2.00 -12.63
C VAL A 63 -13.49 1.48 -11.74
N ALA A 64 -13.89 0.23 -11.95
CA ALA A 64 -14.99 -0.38 -11.20
C ALA A 64 -14.61 -0.71 -9.75
N ASP A 65 -13.37 -1.14 -9.51
CA ASP A 65 -12.88 -1.54 -8.19
C ASP A 65 -11.34 -1.45 -8.07
N HIS A 66 -10.84 -1.93 -6.93
CA HIS A 66 -9.41 -1.97 -6.64
C HIS A 66 -8.64 -3.01 -7.47
N HIS A 67 -9.28 -4.06 -7.99
CA HIS A 67 -8.61 -5.02 -8.87
C HIS A 67 -8.31 -4.40 -10.23
N GLU A 68 -9.26 -3.68 -10.82
CA GLU A 68 -9.02 -2.97 -12.09
C GLU A 68 -7.93 -1.89 -11.91
N LEU A 69 -7.93 -1.17 -10.78
CA LEU A 69 -6.87 -0.23 -10.45
C LEU A 69 -5.48 -0.91 -10.40
N MET A 70 -5.38 -2.07 -9.74
CA MET A 70 -4.14 -2.86 -9.70
C MET A 70 -3.78 -3.46 -11.06
N TRP A 71 -4.73 -3.67 -11.97
CA TRP A 71 -4.42 -4.09 -13.34
C TRP A 71 -3.80 -2.94 -14.16
N ARG A 72 -4.27 -1.70 -13.96
CA ARG A 72 -3.65 -0.50 -14.57
C ARG A 72 -2.27 -0.20 -13.98
N PHE A 73 -2.09 -0.49 -12.70
CA PHE A 73 -0.83 -0.30 -11.97
C PHE A 73 -0.37 -1.62 -11.32
N PRO A 74 0.26 -2.52 -12.10
CA PRO A 74 0.57 -3.89 -11.65
C PRO A 74 1.44 -3.94 -10.39
N GLY A 75 2.32 -2.96 -10.21
CA GLY A 75 3.17 -2.88 -9.03
C GLY A 75 2.59 -2.08 -7.86
N LEU A 76 1.34 -1.62 -7.92
CA LEU A 76 0.71 -0.79 -6.88
C LEU A 76 0.72 -1.47 -5.50
N LEU A 77 0.44 -2.77 -5.42
CA LEU A 77 0.52 -3.50 -4.15
C LEU A 77 1.95 -3.53 -3.60
N SER A 78 2.95 -3.73 -4.47
CA SER A 78 4.37 -3.70 -4.09
C SER A 78 4.80 -2.32 -3.61
N LEU A 79 4.27 -1.25 -4.21
CA LEU A 79 4.48 0.12 -3.77
C LEU A 79 3.88 0.36 -2.38
N TRP A 80 2.65 -0.07 -2.13
CA TRP A 80 2.02 0.05 -0.81
C TRP A 80 2.77 -0.72 0.27
N VAL A 81 3.15 -1.97 0.00
CA VAL A 81 3.96 -2.78 0.94
C VAL A 81 5.27 -2.07 1.25
N THR A 82 5.91 -1.49 0.24
CA THR A 82 7.16 -0.73 0.43
C THR A 82 6.92 0.53 1.27
N TYR A 83 5.88 1.31 0.96
CA TYR A 83 5.48 2.49 1.70
C TYR A 83 5.28 2.18 3.19
N PHE A 84 4.52 1.14 3.52
CA PHE A 84 4.25 0.76 4.90
C PHE A 84 5.49 0.25 5.63
N ARG A 85 6.33 -0.56 4.98
CA ARG A 85 7.61 -1.01 5.58
C ARG A 85 8.56 0.16 5.87
N LEU A 86 8.56 1.19 5.03
CA LEU A 86 9.34 2.41 5.26
C LEU A 86 8.77 3.23 6.43
N ALA A 87 7.45 3.29 6.56
CA ALA A 87 6.79 4.09 7.59
C ALA A 87 6.76 3.43 8.98
N GLN A 88 6.82 2.10 9.06
CA GLN A 88 6.42 1.30 10.24
C GLN A 88 7.06 1.69 11.58
N HIS A 89 8.28 2.24 11.59
CA HIS A 89 9.01 2.51 12.83
C HIS A 89 8.96 3.97 13.29
N THR A 90 9.00 4.93 12.37
CA THR A 90 9.19 6.35 12.71
C THR A 90 8.19 7.31 12.05
N HIS A 91 7.51 6.89 10.98
CA HIS A 91 6.60 7.74 10.21
C HIS A 91 5.18 7.16 10.14
N LEU A 92 4.82 6.30 11.09
CA LEU A 92 3.54 5.61 11.06
C LEU A 92 2.37 6.60 11.13
N GLN A 93 2.44 7.61 11.99
CA GLN A 93 1.37 8.61 12.10
C GLN A 93 1.18 9.37 10.78
N GLU A 94 2.28 9.83 10.16
CA GLU A 94 2.26 10.50 8.86
C GLU A 94 1.65 9.60 7.77
N ALA A 95 1.95 8.30 7.81
CA ALA A 95 1.37 7.34 6.88
C ALA A 95 -0.14 7.11 7.10
N VAL A 96 -0.58 7.08 8.37
CA VAL A 96 -2.00 6.99 8.75
C VAL A 96 -2.75 8.25 8.32
N ASP A 97 -2.17 9.44 8.55
CA ASP A 97 -2.76 10.71 8.14
C ASP A 97 -2.92 10.77 6.62
N PHE A 98 -1.89 10.35 5.87
CA PHE A 98 -1.97 10.25 4.41
C PHE A 98 -3.07 9.29 3.95
N LEU A 99 -3.18 8.10 4.56
CA LEU A 99 -4.25 7.15 4.25
C LEU A 99 -5.63 7.75 4.46
N GLY A 100 -5.82 8.54 5.53
CA GLY A 100 -7.08 9.23 5.82
C GLY A 100 -7.50 10.25 4.74
N THR A 101 -6.60 10.62 3.83
CA THR A 101 -6.91 11.49 2.67
C THR A 101 -7.35 10.72 1.41
N LEU A 102 -7.22 9.39 1.41
CA LEU A 102 -7.53 8.53 0.27
C LEU A 102 -8.96 7.99 0.38
N ASP A 103 -9.56 7.64 -0.75
CA ASP A 103 -10.89 7.04 -0.81
C ASP A 103 -10.97 5.87 -1.81
N GLY A 104 -12.12 5.18 -1.77
CA GLY A 104 -12.53 4.20 -2.77
C GLY A 104 -11.48 3.11 -3.08
N SER A 105 -11.25 2.89 -4.38
CA SER A 105 -10.35 1.84 -4.87
C SER A 105 -8.88 2.05 -4.47
N VAL A 106 -8.44 3.30 -4.29
CA VAL A 106 -7.06 3.60 -3.87
C VAL A 106 -6.88 3.22 -2.43
N LEU A 107 -7.77 3.69 -1.55
CA LEU A 107 -7.74 3.34 -0.14
C LEU A 107 -7.87 1.81 0.04
N ALA A 108 -8.76 1.16 -0.71
CA ALA A 108 -8.90 -0.30 -0.68
C ALA A 108 -7.60 -1.02 -1.04
N SER A 109 -6.88 -0.58 -2.09
CA SER A 109 -5.58 -1.15 -2.44
C SER A 109 -4.50 -0.90 -1.37
N ALA A 110 -4.54 0.26 -0.71
CA ALA A 110 -3.63 0.59 0.36
C ALA A 110 -3.89 -0.28 1.61
N VAL A 111 -5.15 -0.51 1.96
CA VAL A 111 -5.55 -1.47 3.01
C VAL A 111 -4.98 -2.86 2.72
N LEU A 112 -5.04 -3.34 1.47
CA LEU A 112 -4.41 -4.62 1.09
C LEU A 112 -2.90 -4.64 1.34
N GLY A 113 -2.20 -3.57 0.94
CA GLY A 113 -0.75 -3.44 1.20
C GLY A 113 -0.43 -3.41 2.69
N CYS A 114 -1.22 -2.69 3.49
CA CYS A 114 -1.12 -2.64 4.93
C CYS A 114 -1.26 -4.04 5.55
N THR A 115 -2.30 -4.80 5.17
CA THR A 115 -2.47 -6.19 5.64
C THR A 115 -1.37 -7.13 5.17
N SER A 116 -0.58 -6.78 4.15
CA SER A 116 0.56 -7.59 3.75
C SER A 116 1.82 -7.33 4.60
N VAL A 117 1.85 -6.21 5.33
CA VAL A 117 2.92 -5.87 6.28
C VAL A 117 2.57 -6.35 7.69
N TRP A 118 1.31 -6.19 8.11
CA TRP A 118 0.86 -6.52 9.48
C TRP A 118 -0.21 -7.62 9.57
N GLY A 119 -0.74 -8.16 8.47
CA GLY A 119 -1.86 -9.11 8.51
C GLY A 119 -1.47 -10.58 8.75
N SER A 120 -0.18 -10.89 8.88
CA SER A 120 0.27 -12.18 9.45
C SER A 120 0.35 -12.15 10.97
N THR A 121 0.37 -10.96 11.56
CA THR A 121 0.32 -10.69 12.99
C THR A 121 -1.15 -10.51 13.40
N ASN A 122 -1.51 -10.89 14.62
CA ASN A 122 -2.89 -10.75 15.09
C ASN A 122 -3.37 -9.29 14.95
N TRP A 123 -4.67 -9.04 14.76
CA TRP A 123 -5.19 -7.66 14.75
C TRP A 123 -4.84 -6.92 16.04
N ASP A 124 -4.66 -7.65 17.14
CA ASP A 124 -4.19 -7.15 18.43
C ASP A 124 -2.74 -6.62 18.42
N GLU A 125 -1.96 -6.97 17.39
CA GLU A 125 -0.57 -6.54 17.18
C GLU A 125 -0.44 -5.36 16.20
N LEU A 126 -1.56 -4.90 15.62
CA LEU A 126 -1.56 -3.69 14.83
C LEU A 126 -1.25 -2.47 15.73
N PRO A 127 -0.44 -1.53 15.24
CA PRO A 127 -0.29 -0.25 15.92
C PRO A 127 -1.66 0.41 16.17
N PRO A 128 -1.93 0.97 17.38
CA PRO A 128 -3.25 1.50 17.73
C PRO A 128 -3.80 2.52 16.75
N THR A 129 -2.95 3.40 16.22
CA THR A 129 -3.34 4.44 15.25
C THR A 129 -3.86 3.86 13.95
N LEU A 130 -3.22 2.78 13.48
CA LEU A 130 -3.64 2.05 12.28
C LEU A 130 -4.89 1.21 12.54
N ALA A 131 -4.99 0.58 13.71
CA ALA A 131 -6.17 -0.18 14.10
C ALA A 131 -7.41 0.73 14.16
N THR A 132 -7.30 1.92 14.77
CA THR A 132 -8.38 2.92 14.82
C THR A 132 -8.82 3.33 13.42
N LEU A 133 -7.89 3.72 12.54
CA LEU A 133 -8.22 4.10 11.16
C LEU A 133 -8.94 2.97 10.41
N LEU A 134 -8.45 1.73 10.52
CA LEU A 134 -9.08 0.59 9.84
C LEU A 134 -10.49 0.31 10.40
N GLN A 135 -10.71 0.45 11.71
CA GLN A 135 -12.04 0.35 12.31
C GLN A 135 -12.97 1.45 11.78
N GLU A 136 -12.51 2.70 11.73
CA GLU A 136 -13.27 3.81 11.16
C GLU A 136 -13.68 3.51 9.72
N ILE A 137 -12.72 3.11 8.87
CA ILE A 137 -12.97 2.70 7.48
C ILE A 137 -14.04 1.60 7.42
N ALA A 138 -13.94 0.56 8.26
CA ALA A 138 -14.88 -0.57 8.26
C ALA A 138 -16.33 -0.17 8.57
N THR A 139 -16.55 0.96 9.27
CA THR A 139 -17.89 1.45 9.60
C THR A 139 -18.59 2.17 8.43
N HIS A 140 -17.87 2.54 7.37
CA HIS A 140 -18.49 3.22 6.23
C HIS A 140 -19.34 2.23 5.41
N PRO A 141 -20.67 2.48 5.32
CA PRO A 141 -21.56 1.58 4.58
C PRO A 141 -21.39 1.78 3.08
N SER A 142 -21.28 0.67 2.34
CA SER A 142 -21.15 0.64 0.87
C SER A 142 -19.84 1.18 0.27
N ASP A 143 -18.82 1.42 1.10
CA ASP A 143 -17.48 1.78 0.64
C ASP A 143 -16.65 0.51 0.33
N ILE A 144 -15.93 0.51 -0.80
CA ILE A 144 -15.11 -0.63 -1.27
C ILE A 144 -13.95 -0.89 -0.29
N ALA A 145 -13.31 0.14 0.23
CA ALA A 145 -12.26 -0.01 1.23
C ALA A 145 -12.83 -0.58 2.53
N ALA A 146 -14.02 -0.13 2.96
CA ALA A 146 -14.72 -0.69 4.11
C ALA A 146 -14.99 -2.19 3.94
N GLU A 147 -15.41 -2.61 2.74
CA GLU A 147 -15.61 -4.02 2.45
C GLU A 147 -14.31 -4.83 2.50
N VAL A 148 -13.23 -4.32 1.92
CA VAL A 148 -11.91 -4.95 2.01
C VAL A 148 -11.47 -5.09 3.47
N VAL A 149 -11.63 -4.06 4.29
CA VAL A 149 -11.30 -4.14 5.72
C VAL A 149 -12.15 -5.21 6.42
N ARG A 150 -13.47 -5.22 6.22
CA ARG A 150 -14.38 -6.22 6.84
C ARG A 150 -14.02 -7.64 6.44
N GLN A 151 -13.75 -7.90 5.16
CA GLN A 151 -13.34 -9.23 4.70
C GLN A 151 -12.03 -9.67 5.35
N ARG A 152 -11.07 -8.76 5.53
CA ARG A 152 -9.79 -9.04 6.19
C ARG A 152 -9.96 -9.25 7.69
N LEU A 153 -10.82 -8.49 8.36
CA LEU A 153 -11.20 -8.69 9.76
C LEU A 153 -11.81 -10.08 9.98
N LEU A 154 -12.81 -10.45 9.18
CA LEU A 154 -13.47 -11.76 9.27
C LEU A 154 -12.52 -12.93 9.02
N HIS A 155 -11.58 -12.77 8.08
CA HIS A 155 -10.60 -13.81 7.77
C HIS A 155 -9.58 -14.04 8.88
N VAL A 156 -9.28 -13.04 9.72
CA VAL A 156 -8.42 -13.21 10.91
C VAL A 156 -9.21 -13.76 12.10
N TRP A 157 -10.45 -13.32 12.29
CA TRP A 157 -11.34 -13.82 13.35
C TRP A 157 -11.61 -15.32 13.21
N ASN A 158 -11.86 -15.81 12.00
CA ASN A 158 -12.11 -17.22 11.73
C ASN A 158 -10.88 -18.15 11.86
N ARG A 159 -9.68 -17.61 12.07
CA ARG A 159 -8.47 -18.42 12.38
C ARG A 159 -8.29 -18.66 13.88
N HIS A 160 -9.07 -17.98 14.72
CA HIS A 160 -8.95 -18.01 16.18
C HIS A 160 -10.14 -18.71 16.87
N VAL A 161 -11.03 -19.32 16.08
CA VAL A 161 -12.15 -20.17 16.54
C VAL A 161 -11.86 -21.61 16.10
#